data_AF-A0A7S0WC33-F1
#
_entry.id   AF-A0A7S0WC33-F1
#
_cell.length_a   1.000
_cell.length_b   1.000
_cell.length_c   1.000
_cell.angle_alpha   90.00
_cell.angle_beta   90.00
_cell.angle_gamma   90.00
#
_symmetry.space_group_name_H-M   'P 1'
#
loop_
_entity.id
_entity.type
_entity.pdbx_description
1 polymer ?
#
loop_
_entity_poly.entity_id
_entity_poly.type
_entity_poly.pdbx_seq_one_letter_code
_entity_poly.pdbx_strand_id
1 'polypeptide(L)'
;IQELARLTGAPLTVVNLSNQSESADFLGGFKPVSSRHLCLPLVPKFHNAFMKTFPSSSNAEFLTRIARYAEKRKWSHLLHAFRAGVERVAVLAEAAAESSKKR
;
A
#
# COMPACT_ATOMS: atom_id res chain seq x y z
N ILE A 1 32.24 14.73 -32.76
CA ILE A 1 32.31 14.58 -31.28
C ILE A 1 33.19 13.43 -30.82
N GLN A 2 33.07 12.22 -31.39
CA GLN A 2 33.96 11.09 -31.07
C GLN A 2 35.44 11.39 -31.40
N GLU A 3 35.70 11.98 -32.57
CA GLU A 3 37.07 12.35 -32.95
C GLU A 3 37.65 13.49 -32.10
N LEU A 4 36.81 14.41 -31.64
CA LEU A 4 37.24 15.48 -30.72
C LEU A 4 37.60 14.93 -29.34
N ALA A 5 36.80 13.99 -28.80
CA ALA A 5 37.10 13.33 -27.52
C ALA A 5 38.38 12.50 -27.58
N ARG A 6 38.65 11.84 -28.73
CA ARG A 6 39.89 11.10 -28.97
C ARG A 6 41.12 12.01 -28.97
N LEU A 7 41.00 13.19 -29.57
CA LEU A 7 42.08 14.18 -29.65
C LEU A 7 42.34 14.88 -28.31
N THR A 8 41.31 15.07 -27.48
CA THR A 8 41.44 15.72 -26.16
C THR A 8 41.70 14.75 -25.01
N GLY A 9 41.70 13.44 -25.27
CA GLY A 9 41.82 12.40 -24.23
C GLY A 9 40.66 12.38 -23.25
N ALA A 10 39.55 13.06 -23.56
CA ALA A 10 38.41 13.16 -22.68
C ALA A 10 37.50 11.93 -22.82
N PRO A 11 37.02 11.33 -21.71
CA PRO A 11 36.08 10.21 -21.80
C PRO A 11 34.75 10.70 -22.40
N LEU A 12 34.31 10.05 -23.48
CA LEU A 12 33.02 10.33 -24.12
C LEU A 12 31.98 9.30 -23.66
N THR A 13 31.09 9.71 -22.76
CA THR A 13 29.92 8.91 -22.38
C THR A 13 28.75 9.26 -23.28
N VAL A 14 28.35 8.32 -24.15
CA VAL A 14 27.16 8.48 -25.00
C VAL A 14 25.94 8.06 -24.20
N VAL A 15 25.05 9.01 -23.90
CA VAL A 15 23.77 8.74 -23.25
C VAL A 15 22.66 8.88 -24.28
N ASN A 16 21.87 7.82 -24.48
CA ASN A 16 20.75 7.81 -25.42
C ASN A 16 19.54 8.54 -24.80
N LEU A 17 19.40 9.83 -25.12
CA LEU A 17 18.26 10.65 -24.75
C LEU A 17 17.20 10.60 -25.85
N SER A 18 16.53 9.46 -25.96
CA SER A 18 15.28 9.41 -26.71
C SER A 18 14.20 10.15 -25.92
N ASN A 19 13.19 10.73 -26.56
CA ASN A 19 12.10 11.43 -25.87
C ASN A 19 11.21 10.48 -25.03
N GLN A 20 11.51 9.16 -25.05
CA GLN A 20 10.96 8.13 -24.18
C GLN A 20 11.95 7.63 -23.11
N SER A 21 13.17 8.17 -23.07
CA SER A 21 14.07 8.02 -21.93
C SER A 21 13.49 8.88 -20.79
N GLU A 22 12.45 8.35 -20.17
CA GLU A 22 11.72 8.95 -19.07
C GLU A 22 12.72 9.44 -18.02
N SER A 23 12.48 10.62 -17.47
CA SER A 23 13.22 11.25 -16.37
C SER A 23 13.44 10.33 -15.15
N ALA A 24 12.81 9.15 -15.11
CA ALA A 24 13.04 8.06 -14.16
C ALA A 24 14.46 7.47 -14.22
N ASP A 25 15.11 7.43 -15.38
CA ASP A 25 16.48 6.87 -15.50
C ASP A 25 17.53 7.73 -14.78
N PHE A 26 17.31 9.04 -14.71
CA PHE A 26 18.22 9.97 -14.02
C PHE A 26 18.10 9.94 -12.50
N LEU A 27 16.97 9.49 -11.97
CA LEU A 27 16.67 9.50 -10.52
C LEU A 27 16.60 8.07 -9.92
N GLY A 28 17.14 7.07 -10.61
CA GLY A 28 17.27 5.71 -10.08
C GLY A 28 15.99 4.88 -10.13
N GLY A 29 15.18 5.04 -11.18
CA GLY A 29 14.01 4.18 -11.40
C GLY A 29 12.95 4.31 -10.31
N PHE A 30 12.84 5.48 -9.66
CA PHE A 30 11.82 5.76 -8.65
C PHE A 30 10.43 5.76 -9.32
N LYS A 31 9.90 4.56 -9.54
CA LYS A 31 8.52 4.34 -9.93
C LYS A 31 7.71 4.52 -8.66
N PRO A 32 6.89 5.58 -8.51
CA PRO A 32 6.02 5.66 -7.36
C PRO A 32 5.10 4.43 -7.42
N VAL A 33 5.35 3.46 -6.55
CA VAL A 33 4.47 2.30 -6.40
C VAL A 33 3.12 2.89 -6.02
N SER A 34 2.19 2.90 -6.98
CA SER A 34 0.88 3.48 -6.77
C SER A 34 0.29 2.90 -5.49
N SER A 35 -0.26 3.74 -4.61
CA SER A 35 -0.87 3.31 -3.35
C SER A 35 -1.91 2.20 -3.55
N ARG A 36 -2.49 2.11 -4.75
CA ARG A 36 -3.33 0.99 -5.21
C ARG A 36 -2.63 -0.37 -5.12
N HIS A 37 -1.39 -0.49 -5.61
CA HIS A 37 -0.65 -1.76 -5.60
C HIS A 37 -0.38 -2.25 -4.19
N LEU A 38 -0.21 -1.34 -3.23
CA LEU A 38 -0.04 -1.66 -1.81
C LEU A 38 -1.37 -1.98 -1.13
N CYS A 39 -2.41 -1.17 -1.36
CA CYS A 39 -3.65 -1.25 -0.59
C CYS A 39 -4.64 -2.31 -1.10
N LEU A 40 -4.75 -2.50 -2.41
CA LEU A 40 -5.69 -3.44 -3.02
C LEU A 40 -5.54 -4.88 -2.50
N PRO A 41 -4.33 -5.47 -2.40
CA PRO A 41 -4.17 -6.82 -1.86
C PRO A 41 -4.47 -6.92 -0.35
N LEU A 42 -4.53 -5.80 0.38
CA LEU A 42 -4.86 -5.80 1.81
C LEU A 42 -6.37 -5.95 2.06
N VAL A 43 -7.22 -5.46 1.15
CA VAL A 43 -8.69 -5.52 1.29
C VAL A 43 -9.22 -6.94 1.49
N PRO A 44 -8.92 -7.94 0.62
CA PRO A 44 -9.42 -9.30 0.81
C PRO A 44 -8.82 -9.98 2.04
N LYS A 45 -7.55 -9.69 2.38
CA LYS A 45 -6.89 -10.22 3.59
C LYS A 45 -7.57 -9.72 4.86
N PHE A 46 -7.82 -8.42 4.93
CA PHE A 46 -8.54 -7.81 6.04
C PHE A 46 -9.96 -8.39 6.14
N HIS A 47 -10.68 -8.49 5.03
CA HIS A 47 -12.04 -9.03 5.01
C HIS A 47 -12.10 -10.48 5.54
N ASN A 48 -11.18 -11.35 5.11
CA ASN A 48 -11.13 -12.74 5.59
C ASN A 48 -10.83 -12.83 7.09
N ALA A 49 -9.88 -12.03 7.58
CA ALA A 49 -9.53 -12.00 8.99
C ALA A 49 -10.68 -11.46 9.85
N PHE A 50 -11.28 -10.33 9.44
CA PHE A 50 -12.33 -9.66 10.20
C PHE A 50 -13.60 -10.50 10.34
N MET A 51 -13.97 -11.23 9.29
CA MET A 51 -15.12 -12.17 9.30
C MET A 51 -14.94 -13.36 10.24
N LYS A 52 -13.69 -13.74 10.57
CA LYS A 52 -13.39 -14.78 11.56
C LYS A 52 -13.49 -14.25 12.99
N THR A 53 -13.21 -12.97 13.18
CA THR A 53 -13.17 -12.35 14.51
C THR A 53 -14.53 -11.85 14.98
N PHE A 54 -15.39 -11.40 14.07
CA PHE A 54 -16.69 -10.83 14.43
C PHE A 54 -17.87 -11.48 13.70
N PRO A 55 -19.07 -11.52 14.31
CA PRO A 55 -20.29 -11.94 13.62
C PRO A 55 -20.58 -11.07 12.40
N SER A 56 -20.87 -11.71 11.27
CA SER A 56 -21.05 -11.07 9.96
C SER A 56 -22.21 -10.07 9.90
N SER A 57 -23.29 -10.29 10.68
CA SER A 57 -24.53 -9.50 10.60
C SER A 57 -24.37 -8.06 11.09
N SER A 58 -23.64 -7.82 12.18
CA SER A 58 -23.43 -6.48 12.73
C SER A 58 -22.38 -5.67 11.95
N ASN A 59 -21.59 -6.32 11.10
CA ASN A 59 -20.40 -5.72 10.48
C ASN A 59 -20.53 -5.49 8.97
N ALA A 60 -21.67 -5.86 8.38
CA ALA A 60 -21.92 -5.71 6.95
C ALA A 60 -21.77 -4.24 6.49
N GLU A 61 -22.24 -3.27 7.28
CA GLU A 61 -22.10 -1.85 6.95
C GLU A 61 -20.62 -1.40 6.94
N PHE A 62 -19.84 -1.87 7.91
CA PHE A 62 -18.42 -1.55 8.01
C PHE A 62 -17.62 -2.12 6.82
N LEU A 63 -17.88 -3.39 6.47
CA LEU A 63 -17.25 -4.04 5.32
C LEU A 63 -17.66 -3.38 3.99
N THR A 64 -18.93 -2.98 3.85
CA THR A 64 -19.43 -2.21 2.70
C THR A 64 -18.70 -0.87 2.57
N ARG A 65 -18.45 -0.18 3.70
CA ARG A 65 -17.72 1.09 3.71
C ARG A 65 -16.25 0.91 3.30
N ILE A 66 -15.60 -0.17 3.73
CA ILE A 66 -14.25 -0.55 3.30
C ILE A 66 -14.19 -0.79 1.79
N ALA A 67 -15.11 -1.60 1.26
CA ALA A 67 -15.20 -1.87 -0.18
C ALA A 67 -15.37 -0.57 -0.98
N ARG A 68 -16.26 0.33 -0.51
CA ARG A 68 -16.48 1.64 -1.13
C ARG A 68 -15.24 2.54 -1.11
N TYR A 69 -14.43 2.50 -0.05
CA TYR A 69 -13.18 3.26 -0.01
C TYR A 69 -12.12 2.71 -0.97
N ALA A 70 -12.06 1.38 -1.14
CA ALA A 70 -11.18 0.74 -2.11
C ALA A 70 -11.59 1.08 -3.56
N GLU A 71 -12.89 1.00 -3.89
CA GLU A 71 -13.42 1.36 -5.21
C GLU A 71 -13.17 2.83 -5.56
N LYS A 72 -13.46 3.73 -4.62
CA LYS A 72 -13.23 5.19 -4.77
C LYS A 72 -11.77 5.60 -4.63
N ARG A 73 -10.84 4.65 -4.48
CA ARG A 73 -9.38 4.88 -4.31
C ARG A 73 -9.04 5.83 -3.15
N LYS A 74 -9.88 5.86 -2.10
CA LYS A 74 -9.67 6.67 -0.89
C LYS A 74 -8.76 5.92 0.09
N TRP A 75 -7.49 5.75 -0.28
CA TRP A 75 -6.53 4.91 0.45
C TRP A 75 -6.30 5.33 1.90
N SER A 76 -6.20 6.63 2.19
CA SER A 76 -6.02 7.10 3.57
C SER A 76 -7.20 6.75 4.48
N HIS A 77 -8.43 6.83 3.96
CA HIS A 77 -9.64 6.46 4.69
C HIS A 77 -9.73 4.95 4.88
N LEU A 78 -9.34 4.19 3.87
CA LEU A 78 -9.25 2.72 3.95
C LEU A 78 -8.30 2.28 5.07
N LEU A 79 -7.08 2.83 5.11
CA LEU A 79 -6.08 2.51 6.13
C LEU A 79 -6.54 2.93 7.53
N HIS A 80 -7.20 4.08 7.65
CA HIS A 80 -7.77 4.52 8.91
C HIS A 80 -8.87 3.56 9.40
N ALA A 81 -9.72 3.08 8.49
CA ALA A 81 -10.75 2.08 8.80
C ALA A 81 -10.13 0.74 9.25
N PHE A 82 -9.06 0.28 8.60
CA PHE A 82 -8.34 -0.92 9.03
C PHE A 82 -7.77 -0.78 10.43
N ARG A 83 -7.12 0.36 10.73
CA ARG A 83 -6.56 0.60 12.05
C ARG A 83 -7.65 0.59 13.13
N ALA A 84 -8.75 1.29 12.92
CA ALA A 84 -9.88 1.29 13.86
C ALA A 84 -10.47 -0.13 14.06
N GLY A 85 -10.53 -0.93 12.99
CA GLY A 85 -10.94 -2.33 13.08
C GLY A 85 -10.01 -3.18 13.94
N VAL A 86 -8.69 -3.04 13.76
CA VAL A 86 -7.67 -3.76 14.54
C VAL A 86 -7.67 -3.33 16.01
N GLU A 87 -7.75 -2.02 16.29
CA GLU A 87 -7.85 -1.49 17.66
C GLU A 87 -9.06 -2.08 18.40
N ARG A 88 -10.22 -2.17 17.73
CA ARG A 88 -11.42 -2.78 18.31
C ARG A 88 -11.24 -4.27 18.59
N VAL A 89 -10.52 -5.01 17.74
CA VAL A 89 -10.17 -6.41 18.00
C VAL A 89 -9.26 -6.53 19.22
N ALA A 90 -8.25 -5.67 19.33
CA ALA A 90 -7.30 -5.71 20.43
C ALA A 90 -8.00 -5.52 21.79
N VAL A 91 -8.87 -4.51 21.90
CA VAL A 91 -9.66 -4.26 23.12
C VAL A 91 -10.54 -5.46 23.50
N LEU A 92 -11.16 -6.12 22.52
CA LEU A 92 -11.99 -7.31 22.78
C LEU A 92 -11.16 -8.54 23.14
N ALA A 93 -9.96 -8.67 22.57
CA ALA A 93 -9.04 -9.75 22.91
C ALA A 93 -8.54 -9.61 24.36
N GLU A 94 -8.23 -8.40 24.82
CA GLU A 94 -7.86 -8.12 26.20
C GLU A 94 -9.02 -8.43 27.17
N ALA A 95 -10.23 -7.96 26.85
CA ALA A 95 -11.43 -8.26 27.65
C ALA A 95 -11.74 -9.77 27.73
N ALA A 96 -11.50 -10.52 26.65
CA ALA A 96 -11.64 -11.97 26.63
C ALA A 96 -10.57 -12.68 27.49
N ALA A 97 -9.35 -12.13 27.54
CA ALA A 97 -8.27 -12.64 28.38
C ALA A 97 -8.55 -12.40 29.88
N GLU A 98 -9.05 -11.22 30.25
CA GLU A 98 -9.42 -10.90 31.64
C GLU A 98 -10.57 -11.76 32.18
N SER A 99 -11.58 -12.03 31.35
CA SER A 99 -12.74 -12.85 31.75
C SER A 99 -12.38 -14.33 31.96
N SER A 100 -11.35 -14.83 31.27
CA SER A 100 -10.82 -16.18 31.48
C SER A 100 -9.94 -16.29 32.72
N LYS A 101 -9.39 -15.18 33.23
CA LYS A 101 -8.54 -15.12 34.44
C LYS A 101 -9.34 -14.98 35.74
N LYS A 102 -10.62 -14.64 35.63
CA LYS A 102 -11.58 -14.47 36.74
C LYS A 102 -12.50 -15.68 36.96
N ARG A 103 -12.42 -16.71 36.10
CA ARG A 103 -13.07 -18.02 36.28
C ARG A 103 -12.06 -19.02 36.80
#